data_AF-A0A5N6MR63-F1
#
_entry.id   AF-A0A5N6MR63-F1
#
_cell.length_a   1.000
_cell.length_b   1.000
_cell.length_c   1.000
_cell.angle_alpha   90.00
_cell.angle_beta   90.00
_cell.angle_gamma   90.00
#
_symmetry.space_group_name_H-M   'P 1'
#
loop_
_entity.id
_entity.type
_entity.pdbx_description
1 polymer ?
#
loop_
_entity_poly.entity_id
_entity_poly.type
_entity_poly.pdbx_seq_one_letter_code
_entity_poly.pdbx_strand_id
1 'polypeptide(L)'
;MTEMQSVTVDTIPEGAKILDVREDYEWEAGHVDGALHIPLDRLPDALDELDPDQDLAVICRTGGRSARATQWLESNGYSAVNVNGGMGAWLEAGKPMVSDNGQEPTVK
;
A
#
# COMPACT_ATOMS: atom_id res chain seq x y z
N MET A 1 7.91 5.15 -22.23
CA MET A 1 7.01 5.62 -21.16
C MET A 1 6.49 4.36 -20.52
N THR A 2 6.96 4.02 -19.31
CA THR A 2 6.46 2.84 -18.61
C THR A 2 5.03 3.15 -18.18
N GLU A 3 4.07 2.38 -18.68
CA GLU A 3 2.68 2.48 -18.28
C GLU A 3 2.59 1.90 -16.87
N MET A 4 2.39 2.76 -15.86
CA MET A 4 2.30 2.33 -14.46
C MET A 4 1.10 1.38 -14.31
N GLN A 5 1.37 0.19 -13.77
CA GLN A 5 0.30 -0.76 -13.50
C GLN A 5 -0.54 -0.28 -12.30
N SER A 6 -1.85 -0.27 -12.47
CA SER A 6 -2.78 0.16 -11.43
C SER A 6 -4.01 -0.74 -11.40
N VAL A 7 -4.45 -1.10 -10.20
CA VAL A 7 -5.56 -2.04 -9.94
C VAL A 7 -6.60 -1.38 -9.05
N THR A 8 -7.84 -1.89 -9.07
CA THR A 8 -8.88 -1.47 -8.10
C THR A 8 -8.88 -2.41 -6.91
N VAL A 9 -9.33 -1.91 -5.75
CA VAL A 9 -9.37 -2.69 -4.50
C VAL A 9 -10.09 -4.03 -4.65
N ASP A 10 -11.17 -4.08 -5.43
CA ASP A 10 -11.99 -5.29 -5.63
C ASP A 10 -11.25 -6.42 -6.37
N THR A 11 -10.22 -6.07 -7.14
CA THR A 11 -9.42 -7.01 -7.91
C THR A 11 -8.21 -7.54 -7.15
N ILE A 12 -7.92 -6.99 -5.97
CA ILE A 12 -6.81 -7.43 -5.12
C ILE A 12 -7.21 -8.75 -4.47
N PRO A 13 -6.48 -9.85 -4.70
CA PRO A 13 -6.79 -11.14 -4.11
C PRO A 13 -6.58 -11.11 -2.59
N GLU A 14 -7.32 -11.96 -1.87
CA GLU A 14 -7.10 -12.16 -0.44
C GLU A 14 -5.68 -12.69 -0.19
N GLY A 15 -4.97 -12.10 0.77
CA GLY A 15 -3.58 -12.45 1.07
C GLY A 15 -2.53 -11.85 0.11
N ALA A 16 -2.93 -10.96 -0.81
CA ALA A 16 -1.98 -10.16 -1.58
C ALA A 16 -1.02 -9.41 -0.65
N LYS A 17 0.23 -9.23 -1.10
CA LYS A 17 1.22 -8.44 -0.37
C LYS A 17 0.96 -6.97 -0.59
N ILE A 18 0.50 -6.30 0.47
CA ILE A 18 0.19 -4.88 0.43
C ILE A 18 1.32 -4.11 1.09
N LEU A 19 1.83 -3.10 0.39
CA LEU A 19 2.78 -2.14 0.91
C LEU A 19 2.07 -0.82 1.17
N ASP A 20 1.88 -0.47 2.44
CA ASP A 20 1.32 0.82 2.85
C ASP A 20 2.44 1.85 2.99
N VAL A 21 2.38 2.89 2.16
CA VAL A 21 3.39 3.97 2.12
C VAL A 21 2.93 5.26 2.79
N ARG A 22 1.89 5.20 3.62
CA ARG A 22 1.40 6.34 4.42
C ARG A 22 2.30 6.62 5.62
N GLU A 23 2.04 7.76 6.27
CA GLU A 23 2.73 8.16 7.49
C GLU A 23 2.33 7.28 8.68
N ASP A 24 3.18 7.21 9.71
CA ASP A 24 2.97 6.41 10.93
C ASP A 24 1.59 6.66 11.57
N TYR A 25 1.15 7.91 11.69
CA TYR A 25 -0.14 8.24 12.31
C TYR A 25 -1.36 7.79 11.48
N GLU A 26 -1.22 7.66 10.16
CA GLU A 26 -2.29 7.14 9.29
C GLU A 26 -2.38 5.62 9.39
N TRP A 27 -1.22 4.96 9.52
CA TRP A 27 -1.11 3.52 9.75
C TRP A 27 -1.72 3.13 11.10
N GLU A 28 -1.32 3.81 12.18
CA GLU A 28 -1.81 3.57 13.54
C GLU A 28 -3.33 3.73 13.66
N ALA A 29 -3.91 4.64 12.88
CA ALA A 29 -5.36 4.89 12.88
C ALA A 29 -6.17 3.76 12.23
N GLY A 30 -5.59 3.04 11.27
CA GLY A 30 -6.24 1.97 10.56
C GLY A 30 -5.53 1.65 9.23
N HIS A 31 -5.23 0.37 9.01
CA HIS A 31 -4.55 -0.13 7.83
C HIS A 31 -5.08 -1.51 7.42
N VAL A 32 -4.64 -2.03 6.28
CA VAL A 32 -5.05 -3.36 5.81
C VAL A 32 -4.40 -4.45 6.66
N ASP A 33 -5.19 -5.44 7.08
CA ASP A 33 -4.67 -6.59 7.82
C ASP A 33 -3.58 -7.34 7.03
N GLY A 34 -2.43 -7.56 7.67
CA GLY A 34 -1.26 -8.21 7.06
C GLY A 34 -0.47 -7.37 6.07
N ALA A 35 -0.75 -6.07 5.93
CA ALA A 35 0.09 -5.17 5.15
C ALA A 35 1.47 -4.96 5.79
N LEU A 36 2.44 -4.61 4.96
CA LEU A 36 3.74 -4.10 5.37
C LEU A 36 3.71 -2.57 5.37
N HIS A 37 4.22 -1.94 6.42
CA HIS A 37 4.27 -0.49 6.53
C HIS A 37 5.69 0.02 6.29
N ILE A 38 5.86 0.80 5.21
CA ILE A 38 7.11 1.52 4.92
C ILE A 38 6.71 2.90 4.38
N PRO A 39 6.79 3.97 5.19
CA PRO A 39 6.54 5.33 4.74
C PRO A 39 7.31 5.68 3.47
N LEU A 40 6.68 6.45 2.57
CA LEU A 40 7.27 6.77 1.25
C LEU A 40 8.67 7.38 1.32
N ASP A 41 8.95 8.18 2.35
CA ASP A 41 10.25 8.82 2.58
C ASP A 41 11.33 7.83 3.06
N ARG A 42 10.94 6.73 3.70
CA ARG A 42 11.84 5.66 4.17
C ARG A 42 12.02 4.53 3.16
N LEU A 43 11.17 4.47 2.14
CA LEU A 43 11.19 3.41 1.13
C LEU A 43 12.56 3.19 0.46
N PRO A 44 13.36 4.24 0.12
CA PRO A 44 14.69 4.05 -0.43
C PRO A 44 15.68 3.34 0.50
N ASP A 45 15.53 3.54 1.80
CA ASP A 45 16.44 2.99 2.82
C ASP A 45 16.00 1.59 3.30
N ALA A 46 14.74 1.21 3.04
CA ALA A 46 14.11 -0.04 3.46
C ALA A 46 13.88 -1.03 2.30
N LEU A 47 14.51 -0.82 1.14
CA LEU A 47 14.33 -1.66 -0.05
C LEU A 47 14.68 -3.13 0.22
N ASP A 48 15.70 -3.36 1.05
CA ASP A 48 16.16 -4.70 1.45
C ASP A 48 15.14 -5.46 2.34
N GLU A 49 14.11 -4.79 2.85
CA GLU A 49 13.00 -5.42 3.59
C GLU A 49 11.94 -6.02 2.65
N LEU A 50 11.98 -5.68 1.36
CA LEU A 50 11.05 -6.16 0.34
C LEU A 50 11.60 -7.40 -0.37
N ASP A 51 10.76 -8.42 -0.51
CA ASP A 51 11.07 -9.60 -1.32
C ASP A 51 10.97 -9.25 -2.81
N PRO A 52 12.08 -9.31 -3.59
CA PRO A 52 12.08 -8.94 -5.00
C PRO A 52 11.30 -9.92 -5.89
N ASP A 53 11.02 -11.14 -5.42
CA ASP A 53 10.26 -12.15 -6.16
C ASP A 53 8.74 -12.06 -5.92
N GLN A 54 8.28 -11.11 -5.09
CA GLN A 54 6.86 -10.93 -4.76
C GLN A 54 6.24 -9.74 -5.50
N ASP A 55 5.01 -9.93 -5.99
CA ASP A 55 4.18 -8.85 -6.52
C ASP A 55 3.62 -7.99 -5.37
N LEU A 56 3.89 -6.68 -5.42
CA LEU A 56 3.50 -5.72 -4.39
C LEU A 56 2.30 -4.88 -4.83
N ALA A 57 1.22 -4.91 -4.06
CA ALA A 57 0.12 -3.94 -4.18
C ALA A 57 0.40 -2.73 -3.29
N VAL A 58 0.79 -1.61 -3.89
CA VAL A 58 1.20 -0.41 -3.14
C VAL A 58 0.00 0.48 -2.89
N ILE A 59 -0.25 0.79 -1.63
CA ILE A 59 -1.41 1.57 -1.19
C ILE A 59 -0.97 2.82 -0.42
N CYS A 60 -1.75 3.88 -0.57
CA CYS A 60 -1.67 5.03 0.32
C CYS A 60 -3.09 5.51 0.64
N ARG A 61 -3.28 6.75 1.08
CA ARG A 61 -4.62 7.27 1.39
C ARG A 61 -5.58 7.26 0.20
N THR A 62 -5.17 7.81 -0.95
CA THR A 62 -6.03 8.03 -2.12
C THR A 62 -5.44 7.56 -3.47
N GLY A 63 -4.19 7.10 -3.49
CA GLY A 63 -3.48 6.62 -4.70
C GLY A 63 -2.30 7.48 -5.15
N GLY A 64 -2.17 8.73 -4.70
CA GLY A 64 -1.13 9.66 -5.21
C GLY A 64 0.30 9.34 -4.74
N ARG A 65 0.49 8.98 -3.46
CA ARG A 65 1.82 8.61 -2.91
C ARG A 65 2.23 7.22 -3.38
N SER A 66 1.30 6.27 -3.37
CA SER A 66 1.51 4.91 -3.86
C SER A 66 1.87 4.86 -5.34
N ALA A 67 1.32 5.75 -6.17
CA ALA A 67 1.72 5.86 -7.58
C ALA A 67 3.20 6.26 -7.75
N ARG A 68 3.74 7.11 -6.86
CA ARG A 68 5.16 7.48 -6.87
C ARG A 68 6.04 6.33 -6.37
N ALA A 69 5.64 5.68 -5.27
CA ALA A 69 6.32 4.49 -4.76
C ALA A 69 6.36 3.36 -5.81
N THR A 70 5.24 3.10 -6.48
CA THR A 70 5.13 2.05 -7.52
C THR A 70 6.13 2.29 -8.65
N GLN A 71 6.15 3.49 -9.24
CA GLN A 71 7.10 3.83 -10.30
C GLN A 71 8.56 3.70 -9.84
N TRP A 72 8.85 4.08 -8.61
CA TRP A 72 10.19 3.98 -8.04
C TRP A 72 10.58 2.50 -7.83
N LEU A 73 9.69 1.67 -7.30
CA LEU A 73 9.89 0.23 -7.12
C LEU A 73 10.09 -0.49 -8.46
N GLU A 74 9.24 -0.21 -9.45
CA GLU A 74 9.39 -0.74 -10.82
C GLU A 74 10.75 -0.37 -11.42
N SER A 75 11.21 0.86 -11.19
CA SER A 75 12.53 1.33 -11.66
C SER A 75 13.70 0.63 -10.95
N ASN A 76 13.47 0.04 -9.78
CA ASN A 76 14.43 -0.77 -9.03
C ASN A 76 14.26 -2.28 -9.27
N GLY A 77 13.42 -2.69 -10.22
CA GLY A 77 13.25 -4.08 -10.61
C GLY A 77 12.23 -4.88 -9.81
N TYR A 78 11.43 -4.21 -8.97
CA TYR A 78 10.34 -4.85 -8.23
C TYR A 78 9.06 -4.89 -9.07
N SER A 79 8.28 -5.96 -8.92
CA SER A 79 6.93 -6.04 -9.47
C SER A 79 5.97 -5.33 -8.54
N ALA A 80 5.46 -4.16 -8.94
CA ALA A 80 4.58 -3.35 -8.11
C ALA A 80 3.38 -2.83 -8.91
N VAL A 81 2.20 -2.83 -8.28
CA VAL A 81 0.98 -2.27 -8.83
C VAL A 81 0.41 -1.23 -7.87
N ASN A 82 -0.02 -0.09 -8.39
CA ASN A 82 -0.65 0.94 -7.58
C ASN A 82 -2.11 0.57 -7.28
N VAL A 83 -2.55 0.74 -6.03
CA VAL A 83 -3.95 0.59 -5.66
C VAL A 83 -4.71 1.90 -5.89
N ASN A 84 -5.58 1.91 -6.89
CA ASN A 84 -6.45 3.05 -7.19
C ASN A 84 -7.42 3.34 -6.05
N GLY A 85 -7.56 4.62 -5.69
CA GLY A 85 -8.44 5.06 -4.60
C GLY A 85 -7.88 4.83 -3.19
N GLY A 86 -6.79 4.06 -3.07
CA GLY A 86 -6.06 3.87 -1.81
C GLY A 86 -6.92 3.25 -0.70
N MET A 87 -6.57 3.57 0.54
CA MET A 87 -7.29 3.16 1.74
C MET A 87 -8.73 3.71 1.78
N GLY A 88 -9.00 4.87 1.15
CA GLY A 88 -10.36 5.37 1.01
C GLY A 88 -11.26 4.37 0.30
N ALA A 89 -10.84 3.91 -0.88
CA ALA A 89 -11.57 2.87 -1.61
C ALA A 89 -11.61 1.53 -0.87
N TRP A 90 -10.54 1.19 -0.13
CA TRP A 90 -10.50 -0.04 0.68
C TRP A 90 -11.60 -0.05 1.75
N LEU A 91 -11.74 1.08 2.46
CA LEU A 91 -12.78 1.29 3.47
C LEU A 91 -14.18 1.27 2.85
N GLU A 92 -14.39 1.97 1.73
CA GLU A 92 -15.68 2.00 1.03
C GLU A 92 -16.11 0.62 0.53
N ALA A 93 -15.16 -0.22 0.13
CA ALA A 93 -15.39 -1.60 -0.27
C ALA A 93 -15.67 -2.54 0.93
N GLY A 94 -15.61 -2.05 2.17
CA GLY A 94 -15.86 -2.84 3.38
C GLY A 94 -14.83 -3.96 3.60
N LYS A 95 -13.61 -3.78 3.09
CA LYS A 95 -12.56 -4.79 3.22
C LYS A 95 -11.94 -4.77 4.64
N PRO A 96 -11.37 -5.89 5.10
CA PRO A 96 -10.81 -5.99 6.44
C PRO A 96 -9.73 -4.93 6.71
N MET A 97 -9.81 -4.31 7.88
CA MET A 97 -8.85 -3.35 8.39
C MET A 97 -8.58 -3.64 9.86
N VAL A 98 -7.38 -3.29 10.32
CA VAL A 98 -6.94 -3.39 11.71
C VAL A 98 -6.32 -2.06 12.16
N SER A 99 -6.23 -1.85 13.48
CA SER A 99 -5.60 -0.68 14.09
C SER A 99 -4.71 -1.13 15.25
N ASP A 100 -3.62 -0.41 15.49
CA ASP A 100 -2.66 -0.78 16.54
C ASP A 100 -3.03 -0.17 17.91
N ASN A 101 -4.02 0.73 17.94
CA ASN A 101 -4.48 1.43 19.14
C ASN A 101 -5.71 0.80 19.81
N GLY A 102 -6.22 -0.32 19.27
CA GLY A 102 -7.40 -1.02 19.79
C GLY A 102 -8.73 -0.29 19.59
N GLN A 103 -8.74 0.78 18.79
CA GLN A 103 -9.96 1.48 18.38
C GLN A 103 -10.50 0.91 17.05
N GLU A 104 -11.71 1.29 16.67
CA GLU A 104 -12.23 0.95 15.34
C GLU A 104 -11.32 1.55 14.26
N PRO A 105 -10.85 0.75 13.27
CA PRO A 105 -9.89 1.23 12.30
C PRO A 105 -10.51 2.28 11.39
N THR A 106 -9.78 3.38 11.17
CA THR A 106 -10.22 4.52 10.36
C THR A 106 -9.16 4.92 9.34
N VAL A 107 -9.60 5.50 8.23
CA VAL A 107 -8.70 6.10 7.23
C VAL A 107 -8.55 7.58 7.57
N LYS A 108 -7.36 7.97 8.03
CA LYS A 108 -7.02 9.39 8.26
C LYS A 108 -6.42 10.03 7.02
#